data_AF-A0A7C1PGH6-F1
#
_entry.id   AF-A0A7C1PGH6-F1
#
_cell.length_a   1.000
_cell.length_b   1.000
_cell.length_c   1.000
_cell.angle_alpha   90.00
_cell.angle_beta   90.00
_cell.angle_gamma   90.00
#
_symmetry.space_group_name_H-M   'P 1'
#
loop_
_entity.id
_entity.type
_entity.pdbx_description
1 polymer ?
#
loop_
_entity_poly.entity_id
_entity_poly.type
_entity_poly.pdbx_seq_one_letter_code
_entity_poly.pdbx_strand_id
1 'polypeptide(L)' 'MKETVLQLIQLMEAEKREKKIIPDHITGLEISQAIKTSLRQLVDEGKIYAGNTISDYYVKSI' A
#
# COMPACT_ATOMS: atom_id res chain seq x y z
N MET A 1 12.49 2.99 8.44
CA MET A 1 11.21 3.65 8.09
C MET A 1 10.56 3.00 6.87
N LYS A 2 11.24 2.89 5.71
CA LYS A 2 10.67 2.21 4.53
C LYS A 2 10.27 0.75 4.76
N GLU A 3 11.08 -0.02 5.50
CA GLU A 3 10.79 -1.43 5.81
C GLU A 3 9.54 -1.56 6.69
N THR A 4 9.39 -0.67 7.67
CA THR A 4 8.20 -0.56 8.50
C THR A 4 6.95 -0.26 7.67
N VAL A 5 7.09 0.60 6.65
CA VAL A 5 6.00 0.92 5.72
C VAL A 5 5.62 -0.28 4.87
N LEU A 6 6.59 -1.04 4.36
CA LEU A 6 6.33 -2.27 3.61
C LEU A 6 5.60 -3.31 4.47
N GLN A 7 6.08 -3.53 5.70
CA GLN A 7 5.44 -4.45 6.65
C GLN A 7 4.01 -4.03 6.98
N LEU A 8 3.77 -2.73 7.15
CA LEU A 8 2.42 -2.20 7.41
C LEU A 8 1.48 -2.47 6.23
N ILE A 9 1.93 -2.21 4.99
CA ILE A 9 1.14 -2.49 3.78
C ILE A 9 0.77 -3.98 3.72
N GLN A 10 1.75 -4.86 3.91
CA GLN A 10 1.52 -6.31 3.88
C GLN A 10 0.56 -6.78 4.98
N LEU A 11 0.65 -6.20 6.18
CA LEU A 11 -0.24 -6.49 7.29
C LEU A 11 -1.68 -6.07 6.96
N MET A 12 -1.86 -4.85 6.46
CA MET A 12 -3.18 -4.34 6.09
C MET A 12 -3.82 -5.15 4.94
N GLU A 13 -3.03 -5.55 3.94
CA GLU A 13 -3.50 -6.43 2.87
C GLU A 13 -3.89 -7.81 3.41
N ALA A 14 -3.10 -8.37 4.34
CA ALA A 14 -3.42 -9.64 4.98
C ALA A 14 -4.73 -9.56 5.78
N GLU A 15 -4.92 -8.49 6.55
CA GLU A 15 -6.17 -8.25 7.28
C GLU A 15 -7.38 -8.13 6.35
N LYS A 16 -7.25 -7.41 5.24
CA LYS A 16 -8.33 -7.29 4.24
C LYS A 16 -8.68 -8.65 3.62
N ARG A 17 -7.67 -9.46 3.28
CA ARG A 17 -7.86 -10.82 2.77
C ARG A 17 -8.56 -11.72 3.79
N GLU A 18 -8.14 -11.68 5.05
CA GLU A 18 -8.75 -12.46 6.13
C GLU A 18 -10.23 -12.06 6.33
N LYS A 19 -10.51 -10.75 6.28
CA LYS A 19 -11.87 -10.19 6.39
C LYS A 19 -12.68 -10.30 5.09
N LYS A 20 -12.12 -10.87 4.01
CA LYS A 20 -12.73 -10.96 2.67
C LYS A 20 -13.20 -9.62 2.10
N ILE A 21 -12.50 -8.53 2.44
CA ILE A 21 -12.77 -7.18 1.93
C ILE A 21 -12.15 -7.03 0.54
N ILE A 22 -12.94 -6.58 -0.42
CA ILE A 22 -12.51 -6.30 -1.80
C ILE A 22 -12.67 -4.79 -2.06
N PRO A 23 -11.65 -4.10 -2.59
CA PRO A 23 -10.35 -4.65 -2.99
C PRO A 23 -9.42 -4.96 -1.81
N ASP A 24 -8.50 -5.92 -2.01
CA ASP A 24 -7.49 -6.32 -1.03
C ASP A 24 -6.30 -5.34 -0.94
N HIS A 25 -6.16 -4.45 -1.92
CA HIS A 25 -5.12 -3.42 -1.94
C HIS A 25 -5.45 -2.24 -1.02
N ILE A 26 -4.43 -1.45 -0.69
CA ILE A 26 -4.54 -0.29 0.21
C ILE A 26 -4.79 0.97 -0.62
N THR A 27 -5.72 1.81 -0.19
CA THR A 27 -6.08 3.08 -0.86
C THR A 27 -5.36 4.27 -0.22
N GLY A 28 -5.33 5.41 -0.92
CA GLY A 28 -4.63 6.62 -0.52
C GLY A 28 -5.23 7.27 0.73
N LEU A 29 -6.52 7.05 0.98
CA LEU A 29 -7.19 7.42 2.23
C LEU A 29 -6.61 6.71 3.46
N GLU A 30 -6.08 5.50 3.27
CA GLU A 30 -5.48 4.70 4.33
C GLU A 30 -4.01 5.09 4.60
N ILE A 31 -3.44 5.96 3.76
CA ILE A 31 -2.01 6.26 3.75
C ILE A 31 -1.77 7.73 4.14
N SER A 32 -1.08 7.96 5.26
CA SER A 32 -0.72 9.31 5.68
C SER A 32 0.36 9.93 4.79
N GLN A 33 0.40 11.27 4.74
CA GLN A 33 1.35 12.01 3.92
C GLN A 33 2.82 11.75 4.29
N ALA A 34 3.09 11.40 5.55
CA ALA A 34 4.43 11.02 6.03
C ALA A 34 4.97 9.72 5.38
N ILE A 35 4.08 8.89 4.84
CA ILE A 35 4.42 7.58 4.28
C ILE A 35 4.73 7.67 2.78
N LYS A 36 4.33 8.76 2.09
CA LYS A 36 4.50 8.95 0.63
C LYS A 36 5.95 8.83 0.15
N THR A 37 6.92 9.38 0.88
CA THR A 37 8.34 9.29 0.50
C THR A 37 8.85 7.85 0.55
N SER A 38 8.45 7.10 1.59
CA SER A 38 8.80 5.68 1.73
C SER A 38 8.13 4.83 0.64
N LEU A 39 6.88 5.15 0.28
CA LEU A 39 6.18 4.48 -0.81
C LEU A 39 6.88 4.67 -2.15
N ARG A 40 7.29 5.90 -2.47
CA ARG A 40 8.04 6.16 -3.71
C ARG A 40 9.32 5.32 -3.77
N GLN A 41 10.10 5.29 -2.69
CA GLN A 41 11.31 4.45 -2.62
C GLN A 41 11.00 2.95 -2.82
N LEU A 42 9.91 2.44 -2.23
CA LEU A 42 9.51 1.05 -2.39
C LEU A 42 9.02 0.72 -3.82
N VAL A 43 8.42 1.68 -4.52
CA VAL A 43 8.06 1.56 -5.94
C VAL A 43 9.32 1.53 -6.81
N ASP A 44 10.25 2.46 -6.59
CA ASP A 44 11.54 2.50 -7.30
C ASP A 44 12.35 1.20 -7.08
N GLU A 45 12.25 0.60 -5.89
CA GLU A 45 12.88 -0.70 -5.57
C GLU A 45 12.09 -1.92 -6.10
N GLY A 46 10.93 -1.71 -6.73
CA GLY A 46 10.09 -2.80 -7.25
C GLY A 46 9.57 -3.73 -6.15
N LYS A 47 9.28 -3.20 -4.95
CA LYS A 47 8.72 -3.97 -3.83
C LYS A 47 7.20 -3.87 -3.72
N ILE A 48 6.62 -2.82 -4.29
CA ILE A 48 5.19 -2.57 -4.31
C ILE A 48 4.76 -2.03 -5.68
N TYR A 49 3.52 -2.29 -6.05
CA TYR A 49 2.82 -1.56 -7.10
C TYR A 49 2.08 -0.38 -6.47
N ALA A 50 2.20 0.79 -7.09
CA ALA A 50 1.36 1.93 -6.76
C ALA A 50 0.82 2.58 -8.03
N GLY A 51 -0.43 3.03 -7.99
CA GLY A 51 -1.11 3.57 -9.16
C GLY A 51 -2.37 4.34 -8.78
N ASN A 52 -3.03 4.92 -9.79
CA ASN A 52 -4.32 5.57 -9.60
C ASN A 52 -5.41 4.67 -10.19
N THR A 53 -6.47 4.46 -9.42
CA THR A 53 -7.76 4.00 -9.94
C THR A 53 -8.59 5.20 -10.40
N ILE A 54 -9.79 4.94 -10.93
CA ILE A 54 -10.74 5.99 -11.30
C ILE A 54 -11.11 6.89 -10.10
N SER A 55 -11.06 6.35 -8.88
CA SER A 55 -11.57 7.02 -7.68
C SER A 55 -10.52 7.32 -6.62
N ASP A 56 -9.38 6.62 -6.61
CA ASP A 56 -8.38 6.75 -5.54
C ASP A 56 -6.97 6.27 -5.95
N TYR A 57 -5.94 6.68 -5.20
CA TYR A 57 -4.58 6.16 -5.32
C TYR A 57 -4.51 4.81 -4.60
N TYR A 58 -3.90 3.78 -5.18
CA TYR A 58 -3.76 2.49 -4.53
C TYR A 58 -2.32 2.01 -4.44
N VAL A 59 -2.08 1.13 -3.47
CA VAL A 59 -0.82 0.47 -3.19
C VAL A 59 -1.07 -1.01 -2.94
N LYS A 60 -0.26 -1.87 -3.56
CA LYS A 60 -0.30 -3.33 -3.41
C LYS A 60 1.12 -3.88 -3.30
N SER A 61 1.38 -4.82 -2.39
CA SER A 61 2.68 -5.51 -2.39
C SER A 61 2.81 -6.47 -3.59
N ILE A 62 4.05 -6.69 -4.05
CA ILE A 62 4.36 -7.64 -5.14
C ILE A 62 4.42 -9.07 -4.59
#